data_AF-A0A0D6AIJ8-F1
#
_entry.id   AF-A0A0D6AIJ8-F1
#
_cell.length_a   1.000
_cell.length_b   1.000
_cell.length_c   1.000
_cell.angle_alpha   90.00
_cell.angle_beta   90.00
_cell.angle_gamma   90.00
#
_symmetry.space_group_name_H-M   'P 1'
#
loop_
_entity.id
_entity.type
_entity.pdbx_description
1 polymer ?
#
loop_
_entity_poly.entity_id
_entity_poly.type
_entity_poly.pdbx_seq_one_letter_code
_entity_poly.pdbx_strand_id
1 'polypeptide(L)'
;MFSKNNPEKSINNPKIEDLMINDIPESITEKLDTNQQTTVKLVEKISGILSPYFIVIVGLYLYDNNFLFGTVLILVGIFSLLKISYEDIWQWIEKIKGLFNQDRI
;
A
#
# COMPACT_ATOMS: atom_id res chain seq x y z
N MET A 1 60.97 20.32 -16.81
CA MET A 1 60.79 21.04 -15.53
C MET A 1 59.33 21.46 -15.44
N PHE A 2 58.67 21.14 -14.32
CA PHE A 2 57.28 21.46 -13.90
C PHE A 2 56.15 20.86 -14.77
N SER A 3 55.66 19.65 -14.50
CA SER A 3 54.79 19.18 -13.40
C SER A 3 53.33 19.63 -13.51
N LYS A 4 52.49 18.65 -13.89
CA LYS A 4 51.07 18.43 -13.57
C LYS A 4 50.73 18.94 -12.12
N ASN A 5 49.52 19.26 -11.67
CA ASN A 5 48.20 18.66 -11.83
C ASN A 5 47.15 19.57 -11.14
N ASN A 6 45.91 19.54 -11.63
CA ASN A 6 44.69 20.00 -10.97
C ASN A 6 44.54 19.47 -9.52
N PRO A 7 43.94 20.25 -8.61
CA PRO A 7 43.01 19.66 -7.64
C PRO A 7 41.64 20.36 -7.66
N GLU A 8 40.62 19.59 -8.05
CA GLU A 8 39.24 19.83 -7.64
C GLU A 8 39.10 19.69 -6.11
N LYS A 9 38.09 20.42 -5.60
CA LYS A 9 37.28 20.12 -4.39
C LYS A 9 37.85 20.56 -3.04
N SER A 10 37.19 21.57 -2.42
CA SER A 10 36.60 21.43 -1.07
C SER A 10 35.84 22.70 -0.62
N ILE A 11 34.54 22.54 -0.38
CA ILE A 11 33.71 23.14 0.69
C ILE A 11 33.68 24.68 0.81
N ASN A 12 32.51 25.27 0.55
CA ASN A 12 31.99 26.39 1.34
C ASN A 12 30.46 26.38 1.34
N ASN A 13 29.88 26.13 2.52
CA ASN A 13 28.44 26.22 2.79
C ASN A 13 27.88 27.58 2.35
N PRO A 14 26.69 27.66 1.73
CA PRO A 14 25.90 28.86 1.84
C PRO A 14 25.29 28.89 3.25
N LYS A 15 25.93 29.71 4.09
CA LYS A 15 25.39 30.43 5.24
C LYS A 15 23.89 30.68 5.03
N ILE A 16 23.05 30.18 5.93
CA ILE A 16 21.63 30.52 5.98
C ILE A 16 21.57 32.03 6.25
N GLU A 17 21.32 32.80 5.19
CA GLU A 17 21.00 34.20 5.30
C GLU A 17 19.52 34.27 5.68
N ASP A 18 19.28 34.62 6.95
CA ASP A 18 18.01 35.17 7.42
C ASP A 18 17.61 36.34 6.51
N LEU A 19 16.78 36.04 5.52
CA LEU A 19 16.09 37.03 4.71
C LEU A 19 14.59 36.84 4.92
N MET A 20 14.15 37.48 6.01
CA MET A 20 12.89 38.21 6.14
C MET A 20 11.66 37.53 5.56
N ILE A 21 10.95 36.78 6.41
CA ILE A 21 9.54 36.44 6.21
C ILE A 21 8.74 37.71 6.50
N ASN A 22 8.64 38.61 5.52
CA ASN A 22 7.63 39.66 5.53
C ASN A 22 6.81 39.53 4.24
N ASP A 23 5.51 39.31 4.43
CA ASP A 23 4.43 39.45 3.46
C ASP A 23 4.32 38.38 2.35
N ILE A 24 3.99 37.15 2.75
CA ILE A 24 3.21 36.27 1.86
C ILE A 24 1.74 36.65 2.07
N PRO A 25 1.01 37.16 1.05
CA PRO A 25 -0.42 37.40 1.19
C PRO A 25 -1.11 36.05 1.46
N GLU A 26 -1.92 36.01 2.52
CA GLU A 26 -2.73 34.87 3.00
C GLU A 26 -3.67 34.24 1.95
N SER A 27 -3.69 34.79 0.73
CA SER A 27 -4.47 34.32 -0.43
C SER A 27 -3.86 33.15 -1.23
N ILE A 28 -2.63 32.71 -0.95
CA ILE A 28 -1.99 31.60 -1.69
C ILE A 28 -2.20 30.24 -1.01
N THR A 29 -2.64 30.22 0.25
CA THR A 29 -2.84 28.96 1.00
C THR A 29 -4.10 28.19 0.58
N GLU A 30 -5.07 28.84 -0.06
CA GLU A 30 -6.40 28.24 -0.31
C GLU A 30 -6.49 27.38 -1.59
N LYS A 31 -5.46 27.35 -2.44
CA LYS A 31 -5.48 26.63 -3.74
C LYS A 31 -4.64 25.35 -3.81
N LEU A 32 -3.99 24.93 -2.71
CA LEU A 32 -3.14 23.74 -2.72
C LEU A 32 -3.84 22.45 -2.20
N ASP A 33 -5.01 22.57 -1.56
CA ASP A 33 -5.65 21.43 -0.88
C ASP A 33 -6.49 20.52 -1.79
N THR A 34 -7.02 21.02 -2.91
CA THR A 34 -7.97 20.22 -3.72
C THR A 34 -7.29 19.15 -4.57
N ASN A 35 -6.12 19.43 -5.13
CA ASN A 35 -5.42 18.51 -6.04
C ASN A 35 -4.66 17.40 -5.29
N GLN A 36 -4.10 17.73 -4.12
CA GLN A 36 -3.48 16.75 -3.24
C GLN A 36 -4.53 15.77 -2.71
N GLN A 37 -5.69 16.24 -2.22
CA GLN A 37 -6.79 15.37 -1.79
C GLN A 37 -7.25 14.39 -2.88
N THR A 38 -7.36 14.82 -4.13
CA THR A 38 -7.73 13.91 -5.23
C THR A 38 -6.68 12.84 -5.45
N THR A 39 -5.39 13.18 -5.32
CA THR A 39 -4.28 12.23 -5.51
C THR A 39 -4.23 11.22 -4.37
N VAL A 40 -4.37 11.64 -3.10
CA VAL A 40 -4.38 10.70 -1.95
C VAL A 40 -5.57 9.74 -2.02
N LYS A 41 -6.75 10.23 -2.44
CA LYS A 41 -7.94 9.38 -2.64
C LYS A 41 -7.77 8.33 -3.74
N LEU A 42 -6.98 8.63 -4.77
CA LEU A 42 -6.64 7.66 -5.81
C LEU A 42 -5.65 6.63 -5.29
N VAL A 43 -4.60 7.05 -4.58
CA VAL A 43 -3.62 6.14 -3.97
C VAL A 43 -4.29 5.21 -2.95
N GLU A 44 -5.25 5.71 -2.17
CA GLU A 44 -6.03 4.93 -1.20
C GLU A 44 -6.92 3.88 -1.90
N LYS A 45 -7.56 4.23 -3.02
CA LYS A 45 -8.31 3.26 -3.83
C LYS A 45 -7.39 2.23 -4.49
N ILE A 46 -6.21 2.64 -4.94
CA ILE A 46 -5.24 1.77 -5.61
C ILE A 46 -4.56 0.82 -4.60
N SER A 47 -4.26 1.29 -3.38
CA SER A 47 -3.68 0.44 -2.34
C SER A 47 -4.67 -0.62 -1.85
N GLY A 48 -5.95 -0.25 -1.72
CA GLY A 48 -7.03 -1.18 -1.35
C GLY A 48 -7.23 -2.30 -2.38
N ILE A 49 -7.02 -2.03 -3.67
CA ILE A 49 -7.11 -3.06 -4.72
C ILE A 49 -5.81 -3.83 -4.89
N LEU A 50 -4.63 -3.23 -4.68
CA LEU A 50 -3.33 -3.86 -4.91
C LEU A 50 -2.96 -4.90 -3.81
N SER A 51 -3.36 -4.63 -2.57
CA SER A 51 -3.10 -5.50 -1.42
C SER A 51 -3.54 -6.97 -1.63
N PRO A 52 -4.79 -7.26 -2.03
CA PRO A 52 -5.22 -8.65 -2.25
C PRO A 52 -4.45 -9.37 -3.37
N TYR A 53 -4.09 -8.68 -4.45
CA TYR A 53 -3.26 -9.29 -5.51
C TYR A 53 -1.86 -9.63 -5.01
N PHE A 54 -1.26 -8.75 -4.20
CA PHE A 54 0.04 -9.03 -3.59
C PHE A 54 0.00 -10.28 -2.71
N ILE A 55 -1.06 -10.44 -1.90
CA ILE A 55 -1.27 -11.63 -1.08
C ILE A 55 -1.34 -12.90 -1.94
N VAL A 56 -2.07 -12.87 -3.07
CA VAL A 56 -2.15 -14.02 -3.99
C VAL A 56 -0.78 -14.34 -4.58
N ILE A 57 -0.01 -13.35 -5.03
CA ILE A 57 1.32 -13.54 -5.63
C ILE A 57 2.28 -14.16 -4.61
N VAL A 58 2.34 -13.61 -3.39
CA VAL A 58 3.16 -14.15 -2.30
C VAL A 58 2.70 -15.56 -1.92
N GLY A 59 1.39 -15.80 -1.89
CA GLY A 59 0.82 -17.12 -1.65
C GLY A 59 1.25 -18.14 -2.71
N LEU A 60 1.20 -17.78 -3.99
CA LEU A 60 1.69 -18.60 -5.10
C LEU A 60 3.18 -18.89 -4.97
N TYR A 61 3.97 -17.89 -4.58
CA TYR A 61 5.40 -18.06 -4.34
C TYR A 61 5.71 -18.98 -3.14
N LEU A 62 4.93 -18.89 -2.06
CA LEU A 62 5.08 -19.75 -0.89
C LEU A 62 4.58 -21.17 -1.13
N TYR A 63 3.64 -21.37 -2.07
CA TYR A 63 3.03 -22.65 -2.35
C TYR A 63 4.06 -23.73 -2.70
N ASP A 64 5.10 -23.36 -3.44
CA ASP A 64 6.16 -24.29 -3.86
C ASP A 64 6.97 -24.85 -2.68
N ASN A 65 7.19 -24.04 -1.63
CA ASN A 65 8.00 -24.43 -0.47
C ASN A 65 7.14 -24.88 0.72
N ASN A 66 5.94 -24.31 0.86
CA ASN A 66 5.00 -24.54 1.95
C ASN A 66 3.57 -24.50 1.41
N PHE A 67 3.12 -25.65 0.93
CA PHE A 67 1.79 -25.83 0.34
C PHE A 67 0.66 -25.26 1.21
N LEU A 68 0.67 -25.55 2.53
CA LEU A 68 -0.38 -25.07 3.45
C LEU A 68 -0.44 -23.55 3.52
N PHE A 69 0.70 -22.90 3.77
CA PHE A 69 0.75 -21.45 3.88
C PHE A 69 0.45 -20.77 2.54
N GLY A 70 0.97 -21.30 1.44
CA GLY A 70 0.67 -20.80 0.10
C GLY A 70 -0.82 -20.90 -0.23
N THR A 71 -1.42 -22.07 0.01
CA THR A 71 -2.86 -22.31 -0.24
C THR A 71 -3.74 -21.40 0.60
N VAL A 72 -3.43 -21.23 1.88
CA VAL A 72 -4.18 -20.32 2.76
C VAL A 72 -4.06 -18.86 2.28
N LEU A 73 -2.86 -18.39 1.93
CA LEU A 73 -2.68 -17.04 1.39
C LEU A 73 -3.43 -16.84 0.07
N ILE A 74 -3.36 -17.80 -0.85
CA ILE A 74 -4.08 -17.75 -2.12
C ILE A 74 -5.58 -17.66 -1.88
N LEU A 75 -6.13 -18.51 -0.99
CA LEU A 75 -7.54 -18.45 -0.61
C LEU A 75 -7.89 -17.09 -0.02
N VAL A 76 -7.15 -16.60 0.97
CA VAL A 76 -7.40 -15.30 1.61
C VAL A 76 -7.34 -14.16 0.58
N GLY A 77 -6.36 -14.18 -0.33
CA GLY A 77 -6.22 -13.19 -1.38
C GLY A 77 -7.41 -13.22 -2.36
N ILE A 78 -7.83 -14.41 -2.80
CA ILE A 78 -9.02 -14.59 -3.64
C ILE A 78 -10.28 -14.12 -2.91
N PHE A 79 -10.49 -14.52 -1.65
CA PHE A 79 -11.62 -14.07 -0.83
C PHE A 79 -11.65 -12.54 -0.70
N SER A 80 -10.49 -11.91 -0.55
CA SER A 80 -10.36 -10.46 -0.48
C SER A 80 -10.69 -9.78 -1.82
N LEU A 81 -10.33 -10.38 -2.96
CA LEU A 81 -10.74 -9.92 -4.30
C LEU A 81 -12.25 -10.07 -4.54
N LEU A 82 -12.84 -11.18 -4.08
CA LEU A 82 -14.28 -11.43 -4.20
C LEU A 82 -15.12 -10.49 -3.33
N LYS A 83 -14.48 -9.68 -2.46
CA LYS A 83 -15.11 -8.76 -1.53
C LYS A 83 -16.28 -9.42 -0.78
N ILE A 84 -16.11 -10.72 -0.47
CA ILE A 84 -17.14 -11.52 0.18
C ILE A 84 -17.42 -10.87 1.54
N SER A 85 -18.70 -10.62 1.85
CA SER A 85 -19.05 -10.09 3.17
C SER A 85 -18.89 -11.17 4.22
N TYR A 86 -18.48 -10.79 5.44
CA TYR A 86 -18.49 -11.71 6.59
C TYR A 86 -19.87 -12.32 6.83
N GLU A 87 -20.93 -11.58 6.50
CA GLU A 87 -22.32 -12.05 6.58
C GLU A 87 -22.59 -13.20 5.60
N ASP A 88 -22.02 -13.14 4.40
CA ASP A 88 -22.16 -14.21 3.39
C ASP A 88 -21.41 -15.46 3.83
N ILE A 89 -20.22 -15.30 4.43
CA ILE A 89 -19.44 -16.41 4.98
C ILE A 89 -20.20 -17.08 6.11
N TRP A 90 -20.79 -16.31 7.03
CA TRP A 90 -21.50 -16.84 8.18
C TRP A 90 -22.77 -17.60 7.78
N GLN A 91 -23.57 -17.05 6.87
CA GLN A 91 -24.74 -17.74 6.32
C GLN A 91 -24.37 -19.03 5.60
N TRP A 92 -23.24 -19.05 4.89
CA TRP A 92 -22.76 -20.26 4.23
C TRP A 92 -22.28 -21.34 5.23
N ILE A 93 -21.58 -20.93 6.28
CA ILE A 93 -21.16 -21.83 7.37
C ILE A 93 -22.37 -22.43 8.10
N GLU A 94 -23.38 -21.62 8.41
CA GLU A 94 -24.61 -22.11 9.04
C GLU A 94 -25.34 -23.13 8.16
N LYS A 95 -25.44 -22.87 6.85
CA LYS A 95 -26.01 -23.83 5.88
C LYS A 95 -25.23 -25.14 5.85
N ILE A 96 -23.90 -25.09 5.82
CA ILE A 96 -23.06 -26.31 5.81
C ILE A 96 -23.20 -27.08 7.12
N LYS A 97 -23.21 -26.38 8.26
CA LYS A 97 -23.45 -26.99 9.58
C LYS A 97 -24.83 -27.64 9.66
N GLY A 98 -25.85 -27.01 9.09
CA GLY A 98 -27.21 -27.55 9.03
C GLY A 98 -27.27 -28.87 8.26
N LEU A 99 -26.60 -28.94 7.09
CA LEU A 99 -26.54 -30.16 6.27
C LEU A 99 -25.75 -31.28 6.98
N PHE A 100 -24.61 -30.97 7.59
CA PHE A 100 -23.80 -31.97 8.31
C PHE A 100 -24.47 -32.54 9.57
N ASN A 101 -25.32 -31.75 10.23
CA ASN A 101 -26.06 -32.19 11.40
C ASN A 101 -27.30 -33.02 11.03
N GLN A 102 -27.86 -32.83 9.83
CA GLN A 102 -29.05 -33.55 9.36
C GLN A 102 -28.71 -34.98 8.91
N ASP A 103 -27.51 -35.24 8.41
CA ASP A 103 -27.05 -36.59 8.02
C ASP A 103 -26.67 -37.51 9.20
N ARG A 104 -26.83 -37.04 10.45
CA ARG A 104 -26.48 -37.80 11.67
C ARG A 104 -27.67 -38.17 12.57
N ILE A 105 -28.91 -38.05 12.07
CA ILE A 105 -30.14 -38.48 12.77
C ILE A 105 -30.81 -39.60 11.98
#